data_AF-A0A397C9E3-F1
#
_entry.id   AF-A0A397C9E3-F1
#
_cell.length_a   1.000
_cell.length_b   1.000
_cell.length_c   1.000
_cell.angle_alpha   90.00
_cell.angle_beta   90.00
_cell.angle_gamma   90.00
#
_symmetry.space_group_name_H-M   'P 1'
#
loop_
_entity.id
_entity.type
_entity.pdbx_description
1 polymer ?
#
loop_
_entity_poly.entity_id
_entity_poly.type
_entity_poly.pdbx_seq_one_letter_code
_entity_poly.pdbx_strand_id
1 'polypeptide(L)'
;MAVGSAIIYSTFLVPYRIGFDTDPPDDELSLDMIVDIVFGLDILLTFRLAFHNADRVLICDAATIGTTYVKGWFCIDVLSTMPVDTIVGYFTTASSKVLKSTKLLRVFRVARLFKLVRLLKLGKVFKRVRDSIQLSPSTERLLKLVMIMICFGHWCACIFHWIMLFEEEFGLRTWCTDYFFPYDEDPGACSFRVPSEDRYVAAIYWAFTTMTTVGYGDIKPFKFSVAEMTFAVICLMLNSTVYAYVVSGIIDVIYNYNPSDREYRARMNDMKDYVRDTAMSVRLSNNVKCHYDFLLSTTCLFPEEQIFNQLRPSLRFDVARLVASNTIMTINIIASMEKKYKGFVSYALFLLRPQFILRSERVCRSGSPGTEMFFLIEGECEQMDQDNHNVRVSIADLSPAISVNLAYEFAKSILQDDFLTLNDEQEAVVLGAIERKKTLHPEGLNYGPLTNMAKVAMAKLRIVKGSVLPENVKEAMKGVMSKTKHTLGLASGAS
;
A
#
# COMPACT_ATOMS: atom_id res chain seq x y z
N MET A 1 -22.36 -8.96 3.65
CA MET A 1 -22.05 -10.12 2.80
C MET A 1 -23.30 -10.64 2.08
N ALA A 2 -24.40 -10.96 2.77
CA ALA A 2 -25.65 -11.44 2.16
C ALA A 2 -26.21 -10.58 1.01
N VAL A 3 -26.25 -9.24 1.16
CA VAL A 3 -26.67 -8.33 0.07
C VAL A 3 -25.72 -8.40 -1.13
N GLY A 4 -24.41 -8.56 -0.88
CA GLY A 4 -23.42 -8.68 -1.95
C GLY A 4 -23.59 -9.97 -2.75
N SER A 5 -23.80 -11.11 -2.08
CA SER A 5 -24.09 -12.38 -2.75
C SER A 5 -25.40 -12.36 -3.52
N ALA A 6 -26.44 -11.72 -2.97
CA ALA A 6 -27.72 -11.53 -3.64
C ALA A 6 -27.59 -10.69 -4.93
N ILE A 7 -26.76 -9.64 -4.93
CA ILE A 7 -26.48 -8.83 -6.12
C ILE A 7 -25.77 -9.67 -7.18
N ILE A 8 -24.74 -10.42 -6.80
CA ILE A 8 -24.01 -11.30 -7.73
C ILE A 8 -24.96 -12.33 -8.33
N TYR A 9 -25.78 -13.00 -7.51
CA TYR A 9 -26.79 -13.95 -7.98
C TYR A 9 -27.73 -13.33 -9.02
N SER A 10 -28.32 -12.16 -8.72
CA SER A 10 -29.20 -11.44 -9.66
C SER A 10 -28.48 -11.04 -10.95
N THR A 11 -27.18 -10.71 -10.87
CA THR A 11 -26.37 -10.23 -12.00
C THR A 11 -26.14 -11.31 -13.06
N PHE A 12 -26.02 -12.57 -12.63
CA PHE A 12 -25.87 -13.70 -13.55
C PHE A 12 -27.23 -14.26 -13.97
N LEU A 13 -28.13 -14.47 -13.02
CA LEU A 13 -29.38 -15.17 -13.28
C LEU A 13 -30.37 -14.37 -14.12
N VAL A 14 -30.50 -13.05 -13.90
CA VAL A 14 -31.49 -12.23 -14.62
C VAL A 14 -31.20 -12.18 -16.12
N PRO A 15 -29.96 -11.86 -16.58
CA PRO A 15 -29.64 -11.91 -18.00
C PRO A 15 -29.75 -13.31 -18.59
N TYR A 16 -29.40 -14.35 -17.83
CA TYR A 16 -29.51 -15.74 -18.27
C TYR A 16 -30.98 -16.09 -18.58
N ARG A 17 -31.91 -15.84 -17.65
CA ARG A 17 -33.34 -16.15 -17.84
C ARG A 17 -33.97 -15.37 -18.98
N ILE A 18 -33.57 -14.12 -19.19
CA ILE A 18 -34.05 -13.32 -20.32
C ILE A 18 -33.44 -13.83 -21.63
N GLY A 19 -32.15 -14.13 -21.63
CA GLY A 19 -31.41 -14.49 -22.83
C GLY A 19 -31.71 -15.89 -23.34
N PHE A 20 -32.00 -16.84 -22.44
CA PHE A 20 -32.21 -18.26 -22.78
C PHE A 20 -33.69 -18.68 -22.74
N ASP A 21 -34.58 -17.74 -22.43
CA ASP A 21 -36.02 -17.96 -22.24
C ASP A 21 -36.36 -19.14 -21.32
N THR A 22 -35.63 -19.24 -20.21
CA THR A 22 -35.83 -20.27 -19.20
C THR A 22 -36.76 -19.77 -18.10
N ASP A 23 -37.88 -20.46 -17.90
CA ASP A 23 -38.76 -20.23 -16.77
C ASP A 23 -38.18 -20.91 -15.51
N PRO A 24 -38.31 -20.29 -14.32
CA PRO A 24 -37.77 -20.83 -13.09
C PRO A 24 -38.49 -22.12 -12.67
N PRO A 25 -37.76 -23.19 -12.30
CA PRO A 25 -38.33 -24.32 -11.54
C PRO A 25 -38.93 -23.84 -10.20
N ASP A 26 -39.89 -24.59 -9.65
CA ASP A 26 -40.58 -24.24 -8.40
C ASP A 26 -39.60 -23.98 -7.21
N ASP A 27 -38.51 -24.73 -7.14
CA ASP A 27 -37.47 -24.56 -6.10
C ASP A 27 -36.67 -23.27 -6.25
N GLU A 28 -36.46 -22.79 -7.48
CA GLU A 28 -35.75 -21.52 -7.73
C GLU A 28 -36.61 -20.30 -7.44
N LEU A 29 -37.94 -20.42 -7.58
CA LEU A 29 -38.88 -19.35 -7.24
C LEU A 29 -38.78 -18.96 -5.76
N SER A 30 -38.55 -19.96 -4.89
CA SER A 30 -38.33 -19.76 -3.46
C SER A 30 -37.04 -18.97 -3.18
N LEU A 31 -35.96 -19.24 -3.93
CA LEU A 31 -34.70 -18.51 -3.82
C LEU A 31 -34.83 -17.07 -4.31
N ASP A 32 -35.51 -16.82 -5.42
CA ASP A 32 -35.80 -15.47 -5.90
C ASP A 32 -36.58 -14.64 -4.87
N MET A 33 -37.57 -15.27 -4.23
CA MET A 33 -38.35 -14.64 -3.16
C MET A 33 -37.48 -14.29 -1.95
N ILE A 34 -36.60 -15.20 -1.51
CA ILE A 34 -35.64 -14.93 -0.44
C ILE A 34 -34.73 -13.74 -0.80
N VAL A 35 -34.21 -13.73 -2.03
CA VAL A 35 -33.35 -12.65 -2.53
C VAL A 35 -34.09 -11.31 -2.52
N ASP A 36 -35.33 -11.26 -3.01
CA ASP A 36 -36.13 -10.04 -3.00
C ASP A 36 -36.50 -9.58 -1.57
N ILE A 37 -36.75 -10.51 -0.63
CA ILE A 37 -36.94 -10.20 0.80
C ILE A 37 -35.66 -9.60 1.41
N VAL A 38 -34.49 -10.17 1.12
CA VAL A 38 -33.20 -9.64 1.60
C VAL A 38 -33.00 -8.19 1.14
N PHE A 39 -33.38 -7.87 -0.09
CA PHE A 39 -33.33 -6.49 -0.61
C PHE A 39 -34.37 -5.58 0.04
N GLY A 40 -35.58 -6.07 0.30
CA GLY A 40 -36.58 -5.33 1.08
C GLY A 40 -36.07 -4.98 2.47
N LEU A 41 -35.43 -5.93 3.16
CA LEU A 41 -34.79 -5.71 4.45
C LEU A 41 -33.60 -4.74 4.37
N ASP A 42 -32.78 -4.80 3.31
CA ASP A 42 -31.67 -3.85 3.08
C ASP A 42 -32.18 -2.40 2.98
N ILE A 43 -33.31 -2.18 2.31
CA ILE A 43 -33.95 -0.86 2.23
C ILE A 43 -34.36 -0.38 3.62
N LEU A 44 -35.05 -1.22 4.40
CA LEU A 44 -35.49 -0.88 5.76
C LEU A 44 -34.32 -0.59 6.70
N LEU A 45 -33.25 -1.37 6.61
CA LEU A 45 -32.04 -1.16 7.40
C LEU A 45 -31.30 0.12 6.96
N THR A 46 -31.35 0.48 5.68
CA THR A 46 -30.70 1.68 5.16
C THR A 46 -31.28 2.97 5.76
N PHE A 47 -32.57 2.99 6.13
CA PHE A 47 -33.18 4.11 6.87
C PHE A 47 -32.59 4.34 8.27
N ARG A 48 -31.86 3.36 8.82
CA ARG A 48 -31.21 3.43 10.14
C ARG A 48 -29.68 3.38 10.05
N LEU A 49 -29.12 3.32 8.84
CA LEU A 49 -27.69 3.19 8.65
C LEU A 49 -27.00 4.57 8.71
N ALA A 50 -26.19 4.77 9.74
CA ALA A 50 -25.38 5.98 9.88
C ALA A 50 -24.41 6.16 8.71
N PHE A 51 -24.19 7.41 8.31
CA PHE A 51 -23.28 7.78 7.23
C PHE A 51 -22.33 8.91 7.66
N HIS A 52 -21.20 9.02 6.96
CA HIS A 52 -20.24 10.09 7.19
C HIS A 52 -20.55 11.25 6.24
N ASN A 53 -20.61 12.47 6.78
CA ASN A 53 -20.74 13.69 5.97
C ASN A 53 -19.41 14.05 5.27
N ALA A 54 -19.41 15.08 4.42
CA ALA A 54 -18.21 15.62 3.76
C ALA A 54 -17.07 15.93 4.75
N ASP A 55 -17.42 16.41 5.95
CA ASP A 55 -16.47 16.71 7.04
C ASP A 55 -16.02 15.46 7.82
N ARG A 56 -16.35 14.25 7.34
CA ARG A 56 -16.07 12.95 8.00
C ARG A 56 -16.65 12.80 9.41
N VAL A 57 -17.66 13.59 9.76
CA VAL A 57 -18.44 13.41 10.99
C VAL A 57 -19.50 12.33 10.76
N LEU A 58 -19.59 11.38 11.70
CA LEU A 58 -20.61 10.33 11.67
C LEU A 58 -21.96 10.90 12.10
N ILE A 59 -22.95 10.88 11.20
CA ILE A 59 -24.32 11.30 11.47
C ILE A 59 -25.16 10.07 11.85
N CYS A 60 -25.70 10.08 13.06
CA CYS A 60 -26.55 9.01 13.60
C CYS A 60 -28.04 9.42 13.73
N ASP A 61 -28.39 10.67 13.40
CA ASP A 61 -29.78 11.14 13.51
C ASP A 61 -30.68 10.49 12.44
N ALA A 62 -31.74 9.82 12.89
CA ALA A 62 -32.62 9.03 12.04
C ALA A 62 -33.44 9.90 11.06
N ALA A 63 -33.85 11.11 11.47
CA ALA A 63 -34.61 12.01 10.60
C ALA A 63 -33.75 12.52 9.44
N THR A 64 -32.52 12.90 9.75
CA THR A 64 -31.53 13.29 8.74
C THR A 64 -31.19 12.14 7.80
N ILE A 65 -30.93 10.93 8.32
CA ILE A 65 -30.66 9.73 7.49
C ILE A 65 -31.81 9.44 6.52
N GLY A 66 -33.05 9.41 7.03
CA GLY A 66 -34.22 9.12 6.21
C GLY A 66 -34.44 10.13 5.09
N THR A 67 -34.35 11.43 5.39
CA THR A 67 -34.56 12.49 4.39
C THR A 67 -33.48 12.50 3.31
N THR A 68 -32.21 12.29 3.68
CA THR A 68 -31.11 12.17 2.72
C THR A 68 -31.26 10.92 1.85
N TYR A 69 -31.68 9.79 2.42
CA TYR A 69 -31.89 8.55 1.66
C TYR A 69 -33.03 8.67 0.66
N VAL A 70 -34.17 9.24 1.08
CA VAL A 70 -35.36 9.45 0.22
C VAL A 70 -35.06 10.37 -0.97
N LYS A 71 -34.27 11.44 -0.77
CA LYS A 71 -33.89 12.36 -1.85
C LYS A 71 -32.89 11.76 -2.86
N GLY A 72 -32.22 10.67 -2.51
CA GLY A 72 -31.17 10.06 -3.32
C GLY A 72 -31.53 8.68 -3.84
N TRP A 73 -31.10 7.65 -3.10
CA TRP A 73 -31.07 6.26 -3.57
C TRP A 73 -32.39 5.50 -3.36
N PHE A 74 -33.32 6.02 -2.57
CA PHE A 74 -34.55 5.30 -2.22
C PHE A 74 -35.38 4.90 -3.45
N CYS A 75 -35.64 5.82 -4.39
CA CYS A 75 -36.44 5.51 -5.59
C CYS A 75 -35.79 4.42 -6.45
N ILE A 76 -34.46 4.45 -6.57
CA ILE A 76 -33.68 3.46 -7.31
C ILE A 76 -33.80 2.09 -6.64
N ASP A 77 -33.68 2.07 -5.31
CA ASP A 77 -33.71 0.85 -4.53
C ASP A 77 -35.09 0.18 -4.56
N VAL A 78 -36.16 0.97 -4.43
CA VAL A 78 -37.54 0.49 -4.55
C VAL A 78 -37.81 -0.06 -5.94
N LEU A 79 -37.48 0.71 -6.99
CA LEU A 79 -37.72 0.28 -8.37
C LEU A 79 -36.97 -1.02 -8.70
N SER A 80 -35.74 -1.17 -8.20
CA SER A 80 -34.96 -2.39 -8.38
C SER A 80 -35.44 -3.58 -7.56
N THR A 81 -36.31 -3.36 -6.56
CA THR A 81 -36.82 -4.39 -5.63
C THR A 81 -38.25 -4.81 -5.87
N MET A 82 -38.95 -4.17 -6.80
CA MET A 82 -40.29 -4.58 -7.17
C MET A 82 -40.28 -5.98 -7.85
N PRO A 83 -41.07 -6.95 -7.35
CA PRO A 83 -41.25 -8.24 -7.99
C PRO A 83 -42.25 -8.11 -9.15
N VAL A 84 -41.78 -7.54 -10.26
CA VAL A 84 -42.63 -7.22 -11.44
C VAL A 84 -43.34 -8.47 -11.97
N ASP A 85 -42.67 -9.62 -11.99
CA ASP A 85 -43.24 -10.87 -12.53
C ASP A 85 -44.42 -11.39 -11.69
N THR A 86 -44.29 -11.36 -10.36
CA THR A 86 -45.34 -11.81 -9.44
C THR A 86 -46.56 -10.89 -9.52
N ILE A 87 -46.34 -9.57 -9.55
CA ILE A 87 -47.42 -8.58 -9.69
C ILE A 87 -48.17 -8.82 -11.00
N VAL A 88 -47.44 -8.98 -12.10
CA VAL A 88 -48.05 -9.25 -13.42
C VAL A 88 -48.81 -10.57 -13.41
N GLY A 89 -48.25 -11.65 -12.85
CA GLY A 89 -48.91 -12.96 -12.74
C GLY A 89 -50.24 -12.93 -11.98
N TYR A 90 -50.37 -12.09 -10.96
CA TYR A 90 -51.66 -11.86 -10.27
C TYR A 90 -52.63 -11.03 -11.12
N PHE A 91 -52.13 -10.02 -11.85
CA PHE A 91 -52.96 -9.22 -12.75
C PHE A 91 -53.48 -10.03 -13.96
N THR A 92 -52.70 -10.99 -14.46
CA THR A 92 -53.07 -11.85 -15.58
C THR A 92 -54.12 -12.91 -15.19
N THR A 93 -54.06 -13.45 -13.97
CA THR A 93 -55.07 -14.36 -13.44
C THR A 93 -56.39 -13.65 -13.12
N ALA A 94 -56.34 -12.37 -12.75
CA ALA A 94 -57.53 -11.55 -12.48
C ALA A 94 -58.24 -10.99 -13.72
N SER A 95 -57.55 -10.87 -14.87
CA SER A 95 -58.10 -10.27 -16.09
C SER A 95 -57.85 -11.13 -17.34
N SER A 96 -58.79 -12.02 -17.63
CA SER A 96 -58.74 -13.00 -18.74
C SER A 96 -58.73 -12.39 -20.16
N LYS A 97 -58.95 -11.07 -20.29
CA LYS A 97 -59.04 -10.37 -21.60
C LYS A 97 -57.77 -9.64 -22.04
N VAL A 98 -56.76 -9.48 -21.16
CA VAL A 98 -55.58 -8.64 -21.48
C VAL A 98 -54.41 -9.44 -22.08
N LEU A 99 -54.44 -10.78 -22.03
CA LEU A 99 -53.24 -11.60 -22.24
C LEU A 99 -53.27 -12.53 -23.47
N LYS A 100 -53.29 -11.96 -24.68
CA LYS A 100 -52.91 -12.70 -25.90
C LYS A 100 -51.79 -12.04 -26.70
N SER A 101 -51.18 -10.96 -26.19
CA SER A 101 -50.05 -10.33 -26.85
C SER A 101 -48.74 -10.86 -26.25
N THR A 102 -48.10 -11.80 -26.93
CA THR A 102 -46.75 -12.30 -26.63
C THR A 102 -45.72 -11.17 -26.48
N LYS A 103 -45.97 -10.02 -27.10
CA LYS A 103 -45.15 -8.80 -26.98
C LYS A 103 -45.19 -8.17 -25.58
N LEU A 104 -46.33 -8.17 -24.89
CA LEU A 104 -46.43 -7.59 -23.54
C LEU A 104 -45.68 -8.44 -22.50
N LEU A 105 -45.75 -9.76 -22.61
CA LEU A 105 -44.99 -10.67 -21.74
C LEU A 105 -43.47 -10.46 -21.86
N ARG A 106 -42.95 -10.23 -23.07
CA ARG A 106 -41.53 -9.90 -23.26
C ARG A 106 -41.12 -8.58 -22.62
N VAL A 107 -41.97 -7.54 -22.69
CA VAL A 107 -41.69 -6.25 -22.05
C VAL A 107 -41.56 -6.42 -20.53
N PHE A 108 -42.42 -7.23 -19.90
CA PHE A 108 -42.30 -7.52 -18.47
C PHE A 108 -41.06 -8.33 -18.12
N ARG A 109 -40.69 -9.33 -18.94
CA ARG A 109 -39.42 -10.07 -18.75
C ARG A 109 -38.20 -9.14 -18.82
N VAL A 110 -38.21 -8.16 -19.73
CA VAL A 110 -37.14 -7.14 -19.86
C VAL A 110 -37.12 -6.19 -18.66
N ALA A 111 -38.27 -5.91 -18.03
CA ALA A 111 -38.31 -5.10 -16.80
C ALA A 111 -37.51 -5.73 -15.65
N ARG A 112 -37.24 -7.04 -15.67
CA ARG A 112 -36.31 -7.69 -14.71
C ARG A 112 -34.90 -7.10 -14.75
N LEU A 113 -34.47 -6.52 -15.88
CA LEU A 113 -33.18 -5.84 -15.99
C LEU A 113 -33.03 -4.65 -15.04
N PHE A 114 -34.12 -4.06 -14.54
CA PHE A 114 -34.04 -3.03 -13.49
C PHE A 114 -33.39 -3.56 -12.20
N LYS A 115 -33.42 -4.87 -11.95
CA LYS A 115 -32.65 -5.50 -10.85
C LYS A 115 -31.14 -5.29 -11.01
N LEU A 116 -30.62 -5.10 -12.22
CA LEU A 116 -29.19 -4.84 -12.46
C LEU A 116 -28.74 -3.45 -11.99
N VAL A 117 -29.66 -2.49 -11.79
CA VAL A 117 -29.31 -1.18 -11.22
C VAL A 117 -28.68 -1.31 -9.83
N ARG A 118 -28.94 -2.42 -9.14
CA ARG A 118 -28.31 -2.79 -7.86
C ARG A 118 -26.79 -2.96 -7.96
N LEU A 119 -26.22 -3.19 -9.14
CA LEU A 119 -24.77 -3.26 -9.36
C LEU A 119 -24.06 -1.97 -8.93
N LEU A 120 -24.75 -0.83 -8.98
CA LEU A 120 -24.22 0.44 -8.48
C LEU A 120 -23.91 0.38 -6.97
N LYS A 121 -24.60 -0.50 -6.21
CA LYS A 121 -24.33 -0.73 -4.78
C LYS A 121 -23.10 -1.60 -4.52
N LEU A 122 -22.63 -2.36 -5.51
CA LEU A 122 -21.52 -3.30 -5.35
C LEU A 122 -20.24 -2.59 -4.91
N GLY A 123 -20.04 -1.33 -5.30
CA GLY A 123 -18.93 -0.49 -4.83
C GLY A 123 -18.89 -0.31 -3.30
N LYS A 124 -20.05 -0.20 -2.64
CA LYS A 124 -20.15 -0.12 -1.17
C LYS A 124 -19.78 -1.45 -0.52
N VAL A 125 -20.13 -2.57 -1.15
CA VAL A 125 -19.78 -3.92 -0.68
C VAL A 125 -18.27 -4.13 -0.76
N PHE A 126 -17.65 -3.81 -1.89
CA PHE A 126 -16.20 -3.92 -2.06
C PHE A 126 -15.43 -3.08 -1.04
N LYS A 127 -15.90 -1.86 -0.74
CA LYS A 127 -15.30 -1.02 0.31
C LYS A 127 -15.30 -1.74 1.66
N ARG A 128 -16.42 -2.33 2.08
CA ARG A 128 -16.49 -3.10 3.34
C ARG A 128 -15.60 -4.34 3.32
N VAL A 129 -15.55 -5.05 2.19
CA VAL A 129 -14.68 -6.24 2.04
C VAL A 129 -13.22 -5.86 2.19
N ARG A 130 -12.77 -4.77 1.54
CA ARG A 130 -11.42 -4.22 1.73
C ARG A 130 -11.13 -3.96 3.20
N ASP A 131 -12.03 -3.24 3.87
CA ASP A 131 -11.83 -2.85 5.27
C ASP A 131 -11.81 -4.07 6.21
N SER A 132 -12.46 -5.18 5.85
CA SER A 132 -12.48 -6.41 6.64
C SER A 132 -11.34 -7.41 6.36
N ILE A 133 -10.85 -7.52 5.13
CA ILE A 133 -9.87 -8.56 4.71
C ILE A 133 -8.45 -7.99 4.58
N GLN A 134 -8.24 -6.67 4.77
CA GLN A 134 -6.94 -6.00 4.61
C GLN A 134 -6.27 -6.35 3.26
N LEU A 135 -7.06 -6.52 2.20
CA LEU A 135 -6.53 -6.80 0.86
C LEU A 135 -5.65 -5.64 0.41
N SER A 136 -4.53 -5.96 -0.26
CA SER A 136 -3.72 -4.93 -0.89
C SER A 136 -4.58 -4.16 -1.92
N PRO A 137 -4.42 -2.83 -2.06
CA PRO A 137 -5.19 -2.04 -3.03
C PRO A 137 -5.08 -2.57 -4.46
N SER A 138 -3.90 -3.08 -4.83
CA SER A 138 -3.62 -3.68 -6.14
C SER A 138 -4.41 -4.98 -6.35
N THR A 139 -4.41 -5.87 -5.35
CA THR A 139 -5.19 -7.12 -5.40
C THR A 139 -6.69 -6.85 -5.46
N GLU A 140 -7.20 -5.86 -4.71
CA GLU A 140 -8.62 -5.45 -4.78
C GLU A 140 -8.98 -4.99 -6.19
N ARG A 141 -8.13 -4.18 -6.82
CA ARG A 141 -8.34 -3.71 -8.20
C ARG A 141 -8.37 -4.87 -9.19
N LEU A 142 -7.43 -5.80 -9.10
CA LEU A 142 -7.41 -6.98 -9.96
C LEU A 142 -8.66 -7.84 -9.81
N LEU A 143 -9.09 -8.10 -8.58
CA LEU A 143 -10.31 -8.88 -8.32
C LEU A 143 -11.54 -8.22 -8.95
N LYS A 144 -11.68 -6.89 -8.82
CA LYS A 144 -12.77 -6.15 -9.47
C LYS A 144 -12.72 -6.25 -10.98
N LEU A 145 -11.53 -6.15 -11.58
CA LEU A 145 -11.34 -6.26 -13.02
C LEU A 145 -11.76 -7.63 -13.55
N VAL A 146 -11.31 -8.71 -12.90
CA VAL A 146 -11.68 -10.08 -13.26
C VAL A 146 -13.19 -10.28 -13.14
N MET A 147 -13.82 -9.78 -12.08
CA MET A 147 -15.27 -9.86 -11.91
C MET A 147 -16.02 -9.08 -13.01
N ILE A 148 -15.56 -7.88 -13.38
CA ILE A 148 -16.15 -7.10 -14.48
C ILE A 148 -16.05 -7.87 -15.80
N MET A 149 -14.90 -8.48 -16.08
CA MET A 149 -14.66 -9.27 -17.29
C MET A 149 -15.62 -10.47 -17.37
N ILE A 150 -15.79 -11.21 -16.27
CA ILE A 150 -16.71 -12.36 -16.22
C ILE A 150 -18.16 -11.91 -16.43
N CYS A 151 -18.60 -10.85 -15.73
CA CYS A 151 -19.95 -10.31 -15.90
C CYS A 151 -20.20 -9.82 -17.34
N PHE A 152 -19.23 -9.11 -17.93
CA PHE A 152 -19.34 -8.59 -19.28
C PHE A 152 -19.43 -9.72 -20.32
N GLY A 153 -18.55 -10.72 -20.23
CA GLY A 153 -18.60 -11.91 -21.07
C GLY A 153 -19.92 -12.66 -20.95
N HIS A 154 -20.43 -12.83 -19.73
CA HIS A 154 -21.75 -13.42 -19.48
C HIS A 154 -22.89 -12.64 -20.13
N TRP A 155 -22.90 -11.31 -20.00
CA TRP A 155 -23.94 -10.48 -20.61
C TRP A 155 -23.87 -10.50 -22.14
N CYS A 156 -22.66 -10.44 -22.71
CA CYS A 156 -22.47 -10.58 -24.15
C CYS A 156 -23.00 -11.92 -24.65
N ALA A 157 -22.73 -13.02 -23.95
CA ALA A 157 -23.29 -14.34 -24.28
C ALA A 157 -24.82 -14.37 -24.21
N CYS A 158 -25.40 -13.80 -23.14
CA CYS A 158 -26.86 -13.74 -22.97
C CYS A 158 -27.53 -12.93 -24.07
N ILE A 159 -26.96 -11.77 -24.45
CA ILE A 159 -27.51 -10.94 -25.53
C ILE A 159 -27.32 -11.61 -26.89
N PHE A 160 -26.17 -12.27 -27.13
CA PHE A 160 -25.92 -13.00 -28.37
C PHE A 160 -26.93 -14.15 -28.58
N HIS A 161 -27.22 -14.90 -27.52
CA HIS A 161 -28.26 -15.93 -27.56
C HIS A 161 -29.67 -15.33 -27.64
N TRP A 162 -29.94 -14.20 -26.98
CA TRP A 162 -31.23 -13.51 -27.09
C TRP A 162 -31.54 -13.05 -28.52
N ILE A 163 -30.54 -12.52 -29.23
CA ILE A 163 -30.66 -12.16 -30.65
C ILE A 163 -30.99 -13.41 -31.49
N MET A 164 -30.33 -14.54 -31.20
CA MET A 164 -30.61 -15.81 -31.86
C MET A 164 -32.07 -16.24 -31.69
N LEU A 165 -32.61 -16.22 -30.46
CA LEU A 165 -34.02 -16.54 -30.22
C LEU A 165 -34.96 -15.61 -31.00
N PHE A 166 -34.63 -14.32 -31.06
CA PHE A 166 -35.44 -13.35 -31.80
C PHE A 166 -35.45 -13.61 -33.30
N GLU A 167 -34.31 -13.94 -33.91
CA GLU A 167 -34.22 -14.24 -35.34
C GLU A 167 -34.82 -15.60 -35.70
N GLU A 168 -34.68 -16.59 -34.82
CA GLU A 168 -35.29 -17.91 -34.97
C GLU A 168 -36.83 -17.85 -35.02
N GLU A 169 -37.47 -16.91 -34.31
CA GLU A 169 -38.91 -16.67 -34.41
C GLU A 169 -39.37 -16.26 -35.82
N PHE A 170 -38.48 -15.69 -36.63
CA PHE A 170 -38.73 -15.36 -38.03
C PHE A 170 -38.33 -16.49 -38.99
N GLY A 171 -37.91 -17.66 -38.48
CA GLY A 171 -37.43 -18.79 -39.29
C GLY A 171 -36.09 -18.51 -39.96
N LEU A 172 -35.28 -17.61 -39.40
CA LEU A 172 -33.95 -17.30 -39.93
C LEU A 172 -32.90 -18.28 -39.40
N ARG A 173 -31.88 -18.55 -40.23
CA ARG A 173 -30.69 -19.29 -39.81
C ARG A 173 -29.80 -18.38 -38.96
N THR A 174 -29.35 -18.91 -37.83
CA THR A 174 -28.59 -18.19 -36.80
C THR A 174 -27.26 -18.88 -36.50
N TRP A 175 -26.42 -18.25 -35.67
CA TRP A 175 -25.16 -18.87 -35.21
C TRP A 175 -25.36 -20.26 -34.59
N CYS A 176 -26.47 -20.48 -33.88
CA CYS A 176 -26.76 -21.72 -33.16
C CYS A 176 -27.02 -22.87 -34.15
N THR A 177 -27.89 -22.63 -35.13
CA THR A 177 -28.16 -23.62 -36.20
C THR A 177 -26.91 -23.91 -37.02
N ASP A 178 -26.09 -22.90 -37.32
CA ASP A 178 -24.86 -23.07 -38.11
C ASP A 178 -23.80 -23.91 -37.37
N TYR A 179 -23.72 -23.76 -36.05
CA TYR A 179 -22.75 -24.48 -35.22
C TYR A 179 -23.18 -25.92 -34.92
N PHE A 180 -24.41 -26.14 -34.44
CA PHE A 180 -24.87 -27.47 -34.03
C PHE A 180 -25.36 -28.32 -35.21
N PHE A 181 -25.89 -27.70 -36.26
CA PHE A 181 -26.50 -28.41 -37.40
C PHE A 181 -26.06 -27.79 -38.74
N PRO A 182 -24.76 -27.80 -39.07
CA PRO A 182 -24.22 -27.09 -40.24
C PRO A 182 -24.82 -27.55 -41.58
N TYR A 183 -25.21 -28.83 -41.68
CA TYR A 183 -25.73 -29.46 -42.90
C TYR A 183 -27.26 -29.47 -42.99
N ASP A 184 -27.96 -28.89 -42.01
CA ASP A 184 -29.42 -28.90 -42.02
C ASP A 184 -29.95 -27.85 -43.00
N GLU A 185 -30.92 -28.25 -43.82
CA GLU A 185 -31.52 -27.40 -44.86
C GLU A 185 -32.65 -26.53 -44.31
N ASP A 186 -33.31 -26.97 -43.23
CA ASP A 186 -34.39 -26.23 -42.57
C ASP A 186 -33.82 -25.20 -41.56
N PRO A 187 -33.97 -23.89 -41.82
CA PRO A 187 -33.48 -22.86 -40.92
C PRO A 187 -34.44 -22.72 -39.72
N GLY A 188 -33.98 -23.16 -38.55
CA GLY A 188 -34.66 -22.91 -37.27
C GLY A 188 -34.93 -24.17 -36.45
N ALA A 189 -35.28 -23.96 -35.19
CA ALA A 189 -35.47 -24.96 -34.12
C ALA A 189 -34.19 -25.43 -33.37
N CYS A 190 -33.09 -24.66 -33.43
CA CYS A 190 -31.96 -24.88 -32.51
C CYS A 190 -32.43 -24.78 -31.04
N SER A 191 -33.34 -23.85 -30.73
CA SER A 191 -33.84 -23.68 -29.36
C SER A 191 -34.68 -24.85 -28.84
N PHE A 192 -35.37 -25.56 -29.73
CA PHE A 192 -36.16 -26.74 -29.39
C PHE A 192 -35.33 -28.02 -29.35
N ARG A 193 -34.34 -28.15 -30.24
CA ARG A 193 -33.54 -29.37 -30.40
C ARG A 193 -32.35 -29.44 -29.45
N VAL A 194 -31.80 -28.30 -29.03
CA VAL A 194 -30.61 -28.23 -28.17
C VAL A 194 -31.00 -27.71 -26.77
N PRO A 195 -30.61 -28.40 -25.69
CA PRO A 195 -30.80 -27.92 -24.33
C PRO A 195 -30.26 -26.50 -24.12
N SER A 196 -30.88 -25.74 -23.22
CA SER A 196 -30.43 -24.38 -22.89
C SER A 196 -29.02 -24.36 -22.29
N GLU A 197 -28.63 -25.41 -21.57
CA GLU A 197 -27.30 -25.58 -20.96
C GLU A 197 -26.18 -25.63 -22.01
N ASP A 198 -26.35 -26.49 -23.03
CA ASP A 198 -25.38 -26.63 -24.12
C ASP A 198 -25.26 -25.34 -24.93
N ARG A 199 -26.39 -24.68 -25.22
CA ARG A 199 -26.41 -23.38 -25.87
C ARG A 199 -25.74 -22.30 -25.02
N TYR A 200 -25.87 -22.36 -23.69
CA TYR A 200 -25.23 -21.42 -22.77
C TYR A 200 -23.72 -21.57 -22.78
N VAL A 201 -23.22 -22.80 -22.68
CA VAL A 201 -21.78 -23.08 -22.76
C VAL A 201 -21.20 -22.60 -24.09
N ALA A 202 -21.90 -22.87 -25.20
CA ALA A 202 -21.49 -22.41 -26.53
C ALA A 202 -21.45 -20.86 -26.64
N ALA A 203 -22.49 -20.18 -26.15
CA ALA A 203 -22.55 -18.71 -26.17
C ALA A 203 -21.48 -18.06 -25.27
N ILE A 204 -21.21 -18.63 -24.09
CA ILE A 204 -20.14 -18.18 -23.19
C ILE A 204 -18.78 -18.39 -23.83
N TYR A 205 -18.55 -19.56 -24.44
CA TYR A 205 -17.32 -19.83 -25.17
C TYR A 205 -17.08 -18.82 -26.29
N TRP A 206 -18.11 -18.50 -27.09
CA TRP A 206 -18.01 -17.44 -28.10
C TRP A 206 -17.69 -16.06 -27.49
N ALA A 207 -18.39 -15.68 -26.41
CA ALA A 207 -18.19 -14.39 -25.78
C ALA A 207 -16.78 -14.24 -25.20
N PHE A 208 -16.26 -15.27 -24.52
CA PHE A 208 -14.92 -15.25 -23.95
C PHE A 208 -13.83 -15.31 -25.02
N THR A 209 -13.95 -16.16 -26.04
CA THR A 209 -12.96 -16.22 -27.14
C THR A 209 -12.91 -14.92 -27.94
N THR A 210 -14.05 -14.23 -28.08
CA THR A 210 -14.12 -12.88 -28.68
C THR A 210 -13.52 -11.83 -27.74
N MET A 211 -13.83 -11.89 -26.44
CA MET A 211 -13.34 -10.94 -25.43
C MET A 211 -11.82 -11.04 -25.21
N THR A 212 -11.26 -12.24 -25.23
CA THR A 212 -9.82 -12.48 -25.13
C THR A 212 -9.11 -12.36 -26.47
N THR A 213 -9.81 -11.95 -27.53
CA THR A 213 -9.27 -11.75 -28.89
C THR A 213 -8.66 -13.01 -29.52
N VAL A 214 -9.02 -14.20 -29.03
CA VAL A 214 -8.51 -15.49 -29.57
C VAL A 214 -9.25 -15.84 -30.87
N GLY A 215 -10.58 -15.78 -30.85
CA GLY A 215 -11.43 -15.87 -32.04
C GLY A 215 -11.19 -17.10 -32.93
N TYR A 216 -11.36 -18.32 -32.40
CA TYR A 216 -11.18 -19.56 -33.17
C TYR A 216 -12.05 -19.65 -34.44
N GLY A 217 -13.18 -18.93 -34.49
CA GLY A 217 -14.03 -18.79 -35.69
C GLY A 217 -14.98 -19.97 -35.96
N ASP A 218 -15.03 -20.91 -35.03
CA ASP A 218 -15.97 -22.03 -34.97
C ASP A 218 -17.40 -21.56 -34.67
N ILE A 219 -17.59 -20.71 -33.65
CA ILE A 219 -18.83 -19.97 -33.42
C ILE A 219 -18.66 -18.55 -33.94
N LYS A 220 -19.59 -18.10 -34.79
CA LYS A 220 -19.57 -16.77 -35.39
C LYS A 220 -20.99 -16.33 -35.76
N PRO A 221 -21.25 -15.01 -35.84
CA PRO A 221 -22.47 -14.48 -36.43
C PRO A 221 -22.73 -15.08 -37.80
N PHE A 222 -23.99 -15.43 -38.06
CA PHE A 222 -24.38 -15.93 -39.37
C PHE A 222 -24.23 -14.82 -40.42
N LYS A 223 -23.66 -15.18 -41.58
CA LYS A 223 -23.26 -14.22 -42.63
C LYS A 223 -24.40 -13.36 -43.20
N PHE A 224 -25.65 -13.78 -43.05
CA PHE A 224 -26.83 -13.03 -43.50
C PHE A 224 -27.65 -12.43 -42.35
N SER A 225 -27.24 -12.64 -41.09
CA SER A 225 -27.86 -12.02 -39.93
C SER A 225 -27.25 -10.65 -39.67
N VAL A 226 -27.96 -9.59 -40.06
CA VAL A 226 -27.51 -8.20 -39.80
C VAL A 226 -27.50 -7.91 -38.30
N ALA A 227 -28.41 -8.49 -37.51
CA ALA A 227 -28.48 -8.25 -36.07
C ALA A 227 -27.29 -8.89 -35.34
N GLU A 228 -26.98 -10.16 -35.61
CA GLU A 228 -25.83 -10.84 -35.00
C GLU A 228 -24.51 -10.17 -35.40
N MET A 229 -24.36 -9.79 -36.68
CA MET A 229 -23.14 -9.11 -37.16
C MET A 229 -22.97 -7.72 -36.52
N THR A 230 -24.05 -6.94 -36.42
CA THR A 230 -24.01 -5.61 -35.79
C THR A 230 -23.64 -5.73 -34.31
N PHE A 231 -24.25 -6.68 -33.61
CA PHE A 231 -23.94 -6.93 -32.20
C PHE A 231 -22.50 -7.39 -31.99
N ALA A 232 -21.99 -8.27 -32.86
CA ALA A 232 -20.59 -8.70 -32.79
C ALA A 232 -19.61 -7.55 -33.01
N VAL A 233 -19.87 -6.63 -33.93
CA VAL A 233 -19.04 -5.42 -34.12
C VAL A 233 -19.03 -4.56 -32.85
N ILE A 234 -20.20 -4.31 -32.25
CA ILE A 234 -20.30 -3.56 -30.99
C ILE A 234 -19.53 -4.27 -29.87
N CYS A 235 -19.68 -5.59 -29.75
CA CYS A 235 -18.95 -6.39 -28.77
C CYS A 235 -17.44 -6.31 -28.98
N LEU A 236 -16.94 -6.41 -30.20
CA LEU A 236 -15.51 -6.31 -30.50
C LEU A 236 -14.94 -4.94 -30.10
N MET A 237 -15.66 -3.85 -30.38
CA MET A 237 -15.25 -2.50 -29.95
C MET A 237 -15.18 -2.38 -28.43
N LEU A 238 -16.23 -2.80 -27.71
CA LEU A 238 -16.25 -2.74 -26.24
C LEU A 238 -15.23 -3.68 -25.60
N ASN A 239 -15.07 -4.89 -26.14
CA ASN A 239 -14.13 -5.90 -25.67
C ASN A 239 -12.69 -5.39 -25.69
N SER A 240 -12.28 -4.71 -26.77
CA SER A 240 -10.92 -4.15 -26.85
C SER A 240 -10.62 -3.19 -25.69
N THR A 241 -11.61 -2.39 -25.26
CA THR A 241 -11.46 -1.44 -24.17
C THR A 241 -11.41 -2.14 -22.81
N VAL A 242 -12.30 -3.11 -22.58
CA VAL A 242 -12.34 -3.89 -21.34
C VAL A 242 -11.05 -4.71 -21.18
N TYR A 243 -10.60 -5.37 -22.25
CA TYR A 243 -9.38 -6.17 -22.26
C TYR A 243 -8.13 -5.32 -21.97
N ALA A 244 -7.99 -4.16 -22.64
CA ALA A 244 -6.90 -3.23 -22.36
C ALA A 244 -6.86 -2.77 -20.90
N TYR A 245 -8.03 -2.50 -20.31
CA TYR A 245 -8.15 -2.11 -18.90
C TYR A 245 -7.73 -3.24 -17.94
N VAL A 246 -8.08 -4.49 -18.26
CA VAL A 246 -7.66 -5.67 -17.48
C VAL A 246 -6.15 -5.86 -17.54
N VAL A 247 -5.55 -5.81 -18.74
CA VAL A 247 -4.10 -5.94 -18.93
C VAL A 247 -3.35 -4.85 -18.16
N SER A 248 -3.81 -3.60 -18.23
CA SER A 248 -3.25 -2.49 -17.44
C SER A 248 -3.32 -2.77 -15.93
N GLY A 249 -4.43 -3.31 -15.44
CA GLY A 249 -4.57 -3.67 -14.04
C GLY A 249 -3.63 -4.80 -13.58
N ILE A 250 -3.39 -5.80 -14.43
CA ILE A 250 -2.41 -6.86 -14.14
C ILE A 250 -1.00 -6.27 -14.04
N ILE A 251 -0.63 -5.40 -14.98
CA ILE A 251 0.66 -4.69 -14.96
C ILE A 251 0.81 -3.88 -13.67
N ASP A 252 -0.23 -3.15 -13.27
CA ASP A 252 -0.22 -2.37 -12.02
C ASP A 252 -0.04 -3.26 -10.79
N VAL A 253 -0.66 -4.45 -10.76
CA VAL A 253 -0.47 -5.39 -9.64
C VAL A 253 0.95 -5.91 -9.59
N ILE A 254 1.50 -6.33 -10.73
CA ILE A 254 2.88 -6.81 -10.82
C ILE A 254 3.85 -5.71 -10.37
N TYR A 255 3.62 -4.48 -10.83
CA TYR A 255 4.46 -3.33 -10.50
C TYR A 255 4.44 -2.97 -9.01
N ASN A 256 3.29 -3.14 -8.36
CA ASN A 256 3.09 -2.81 -6.95
C ASN A 256 3.17 -4.05 -6.02
N TYR A 257 3.54 -5.23 -6.54
CA TYR A 257 3.56 -6.46 -5.75
C TYR A 257 4.66 -6.43 -4.68
N ASN A 258 5.87 -5.95 -5.05
CA ASN A 258 6.99 -5.82 -4.13
C ASN A 258 7.71 -4.48 -4.34
N PRO A 259 7.26 -3.40 -3.70
CA PRO A 259 7.88 -2.09 -3.83
C PRO A 259 9.32 -2.07 -3.28
N SER A 260 9.63 -2.87 -2.25
CA SER A 260 10.96 -2.95 -1.65
C SER A 260 11.99 -3.57 -2.60
N ASP A 261 11.69 -4.72 -3.20
CA ASP A 261 12.59 -5.35 -4.18
C ASP A 261 12.78 -4.47 -5.42
N ARG A 262 11.75 -3.73 -5.82
CA ARG A 262 11.84 -2.77 -6.92
C ARG A 262 12.81 -1.62 -6.58
N GLU A 263 12.65 -0.99 -5.43
CA GLU A 263 13.52 0.10 -4.98
C GLU A 263 14.97 -0.38 -4.82
N TYR A 264 15.16 -1.59 -4.27
CA TYR A 264 16.46 -2.25 -4.18
C TYR A 264 17.14 -2.36 -5.54
N ARG A 265 16.44 -2.94 -6.52
CA ARG A 265 16.98 -3.11 -7.88
C ARG A 265 17.24 -1.79 -8.58
N ALA A 266 16.38 -0.79 -8.38
CA ALA A 266 16.57 0.54 -8.94
C ALA A 266 17.88 1.17 -8.43
N ARG A 267 18.07 1.27 -7.11
CA ARG A 267 19.30 1.82 -6.52
C ARG A 267 20.55 1.03 -6.90
N MET A 268 20.45 -0.30 -6.91
CA MET A 268 21.56 -1.17 -7.33
C MET A 268 21.95 -0.94 -8.80
N ASN A 269 20.98 -0.66 -9.68
CA ASN A 269 21.24 -0.33 -11.07
C ASN A 269 21.88 1.07 -11.21
N ASP A 270 21.38 2.07 -10.49
CA ASP A 270 21.97 3.42 -10.48
C ASP A 270 23.45 3.38 -10.07
N MET A 271 23.77 2.60 -9.02
CA MET A 271 25.16 2.39 -8.61
C MET A 271 25.98 1.68 -9.69
N LYS A 272 25.45 0.64 -10.34
CA LYS A 272 26.15 -0.07 -11.42
C LYS A 272 26.45 0.85 -12.60
N ASP A 273 25.51 1.72 -12.94
CA ASP A 273 25.69 2.73 -13.99
C ASP A 273 26.78 3.74 -13.59
N TYR A 274 26.77 4.23 -12.34
CA TYR A 274 27.85 5.09 -11.83
C TYR A 274 29.24 4.43 -11.91
N VAL A 275 29.34 3.17 -11.51
CA VAL A 275 30.59 2.38 -11.58
C VAL A 275 31.06 2.19 -13.02
N ARG A 276 30.14 2.03 -13.97
CA ARG A 276 30.45 1.92 -15.40
C ARG A 276 30.94 3.25 -15.95
N ASP A 277 30.27 4.34 -15.63
CA ASP A 277 30.55 5.68 -16.17
C ASP A 277 31.87 6.25 -15.62
N THR A 278 32.24 5.88 -14.39
CA THR A 278 33.53 6.27 -13.77
C THR A 278 34.71 5.36 -14.14
N ALA A 279 34.48 4.31 -14.94
CA ALA A 279 35.50 3.35 -15.39
C ALA A 279 36.36 2.78 -14.24
N MET A 280 35.73 2.40 -13.12
CA MET A 280 36.43 1.88 -11.94
C MET A 280 37.18 0.57 -12.26
N SER A 281 38.31 0.35 -11.58
CA SER A 281 39.02 -0.95 -11.64
C SER A 281 38.11 -2.09 -11.18
N VAL A 282 38.29 -3.30 -11.72
CA VAL A 282 37.47 -4.48 -11.39
C VAL A 282 37.43 -4.76 -9.88
N ARG A 283 38.57 -4.59 -9.19
CA ARG A 283 38.66 -4.76 -7.74
C ARG A 283 37.80 -3.74 -6.99
N LEU A 284 37.94 -2.44 -7.32
CA LEU A 284 37.15 -1.39 -6.67
C LEU A 284 35.66 -1.54 -6.99
N SER A 285 35.32 -1.88 -8.24
CA SER A 285 33.95 -2.16 -8.68
C SER A 285 33.30 -3.26 -7.84
N ASN A 286 34.00 -4.38 -7.62
CA ASN A 286 33.49 -5.47 -6.79
C ASN A 286 33.35 -5.05 -5.33
N ASN A 287 34.32 -4.30 -4.77
CA ASN A 287 34.24 -3.80 -3.41
C ASN A 287 33.04 -2.87 -3.20
N VAL A 288 32.83 -1.92 -4.11
CA VAL A 288 31.68 -1.00 -4.10
C VAL A 288 30.37 -1.77 -4.22
N LYS A 289 30.29 -2.76 -5.12
CA LYS A 289 29.09 -3.61 -5.27
C LYS A 289 28.76 -4.37 -4.00
N CYS A 290 29.73 -5.06 -3.39
CA CYS A 290 29.51 -5.79 -2.14
C CYS A 290 29.10 -4.87 -0.99
N HIS A 291 29.76 -3.71 -0.85
CA HIS A 291 29.40 -2.73 0.17
C HIS A 291 27.97 -2.19 -0.03
N TYR A 292 27.60 -1.87 -1.26
CA TYR A 292 26.27 -1.34 -1.56
C TYR A 292 25.17 -2.39 -1.38
N ASP A 293 25.44 -3.66 -1.74
CA ASP A 293 24.53 -4.80 -1.52
C ASP A 293 24.27 -5.01 -0.02
N PHE A 294 25.32 -4.95 0.81
CA PHE A 294 25.19 -4.95 2.26
C PHE A 294 24.40 -3.74 2.77
N LEU A 295 24.70 -2.54 2.28
CA LEU A 295 24.03 -1.31 2.70
C LEU A 295 22.52 -1.38 2.43
N LEU A 296 22.13 -1.78 1.21
CA LEU A 296 20.73 -1.87 0.81
C LEU A 296 19.97 -3.01 1.51
N SER A 297 20.65 -4.08 1.94
CA SER A 297 20.04 -5.18 2.69
C SER A 297 19.92 -4.91 4.20
N THR A 298 20.77 -4.03 4.75
CA THR A 298 20.81 -3.73 6.19
C THR A 298 20.02 -2.46 6.55
N THR A 299 19.93 -1.50 5.63
CA THR A 299 19.20 -0.25 5.84
C THR A 299 17.76 -0.32 5.37
N CYS A 300 16.91 0.53 5.95
CA CYS A 300 15.60 0.79 5.39
C CYS A 300 15.75 1.46 4.02
N LEU A 301 15.22 0.83 2.97
CA LEU A 301 15.22 1.38 1.61
C LEU A 301 14.35 2.66 1.49
N PHE A 302 13.41 2.84 2.40
CA PHE A 302 12.49 3.98 2.42
C PHE A 302 13.06 5.14 3.25
N PRO A 303 12.61 6.39 3.03
CA PRO A 303 13.11 7.56 3.75
C PRO A 303 12.68 7.53 5.23
N GLU A 304 13.45 6.82 6.05
CA GLU A 304 13.14 6.53 7.46
C GLU A 304 12.98 7.80 8.29
N GLU A 305 13.89 8.77 8.12
CA GLU A 305 13.85 10.05 8.84
C GLU A 305 12.56 10.84 8.54
N GLN A 306 12.11 10.86 7.28
CA GLN A 306 10.89 11.57 6.90
C GLN A 306 9.65 10.91 7.50
N ILE A 307 9.58 9.57 7.47
CA ILE A 307 8.49 8.81 8.07
C ILE A 307 8.47 9.03 9.58
N PHE A 308 9.64 8.97 10.21
CA PHE A 308 9.79 9.16 11.65
C PHE A 308 9.39 10.58 12.09
N ASN A 309 9.74 11.60 11.29
CA ASN A 309 9.37 12.99 11.56
C ASN A 309 7.86 13.29 11.37
N GLN A 310 7.11 12.43 10.68
CA GLN A 310 5.64 12.56 10.62
C GLN A 310 4.93 11.97 11.84
N LEU A 311 5.62 11.15 12.63
CA LEU A 311 5.06 10.57 13.85
C LEU A 311 4.96 11.63 14.97
N ARG A 312 3.94 11.47 15.82
CA ARG A 312 3.83 12.23 17.07
C ARG A 312 5.01 11.89 17.99
N PRO A 313 5.51 12.82 18.82
CA PRO A 313 6.68 12.60 19.67
C PRO A 313 6.61 11.34 20.55
N SER A 314 5.43 11.00 21.09
CA SER A 314 5.24 9.78 21.88
C SER A 314 5.47 8.49 21.08
N LEU A 315 4.99 8.45 19.82
CA LEU A 315 5.16 7.29 18.94
C LEU A 315 6.59 7.17 18.43
N ARG A 316 7.30 8.29 18.23
CA ARG A 316 8.72 8.28 17.86
C ARG A 316 9.56 7.54 18.88
N PHE A 317 9.35 7.82 20.17
CA PHE A 317 10.07 7.17 21.26
C PHE A 317 9.86 5.64 21.25
N ASP A 318 8.61 5.21 21.14
CA ASP A 318 8.27 3.77 21.17
C ASP A 318 8.81 3.03 19.93
N VAL A 319 8.71 3.62 18.74
CA VAL A 319 9.22 3.03 17.50
C VAL A 319 10.75 2.97 17.51
N ALA A 320 11.44 4.06 17.90
CA ALA A 320 12.89 4.05 17.96
C ALA A 320 13.43 3.01 18.95
N ARG A 321 12.78 2.86 20.11
CA ARG A 321 13.17 1.85 21.08
C ARG A 321 13.00 0.43 20.53
N LEU A 322 11.93 0.18 19.77
CA LEU A 322 11.69 -1.10 19.12
C LEU A 322 12.77 -1.40 18.07
N VAL A 323 13.04 -0.47 17.16
CA VAL A 323 14.04 -0.62 16.09
C VAL A 323 15.44 -0.83 16.67
N ALA A 324 15.82 -0.04 17.67
CA ALA A 324 17.15 -0.08 18.28
C ALA A 324 17.38 -1.27 19.23
N SER A 325 16.32 -1.95 19.68
CA SER A 325 16.39 -2.97 20.74
C SER A 325 17.31 -4.13 20.42
N ASN A 326 17.34 -4.60 19.17
CA ASN A 326 18.08 -5.78 18.77
C ASN A 326 19.51 -5.49 18.29
N THR A 327 19.84 -4.22 18.03
CA THR A 327 21.11 -3.85 17.38
C THR A 327 21.90 -2.82 18.17
N ILE A 328 21.30 -1.68 18.48
CA ILE A 328 22.00 -0.53 19.06
C ILE A 328 22.04 -0.64 20.60
N MET A 329 21.01 -1.22 21.20
CA MET A 329 20.93 -1.44 22.65
C MET A 329 21.88 -2.54 23.15
N THR A 330 22.54 -3.30 22.25
CA THR A 330 23.62 -4.21 22.62
C THR A 330 24.91 -3.46 23.00
N ILE A 331 25.05 -2.22 22.52
CA ILE A 331 26.20 -1.37 22.83
C ILE A 331 26.01 -0.80 24.24
N ASN A 332 26.87 -1.24 25.17
CA ASN A 332 26.79 -0.90 26.60
C ASN A 332 26.70 0.61 26.87
N ILE A 333 27.45 1.43 26.13
CA ILE A 333 27.43 2.89 26.32
C ILE A 333 26.07 3.47 25.96
N ILE A 334 25.44 3.00 24.87
CA ILE A 334 24.15 3.49 24.40
C ILE A 334 23.04 3.01 25.32
N ALA A 335 23.07 1.74 25.74
CA ALA A 335 22.13 1.20 26.72
C ALA A 335 22.19 1.95 28.07
N SER A 336 23.40 2.32 28.52
CA SER A 336 23.58 3.12 29.73
C SER A 336 23.04 4.54 29.56
N MET A 337 23.26 5.15 28.38
CA MET A 337 22.77 6.49 28.08
C MET A 337 21.24 6.52 27.97
N GLU A 338 20.60 5.52 27.38
CA GLU A 338 19.14 5.41 27.32
C GLU A 338 18.51 5.23 28.71
N LYS A 339 19.16 4.44 29.59
CA LYS A 339 18.71 4.28 31.00
C LYS A 339 18.78 5.60 31.77
N LYS A 340 19.79 6.42 31.50
CA LYS A 340 20.01 7.70 32.19
C LYS A 340 19.19 8.85 31.59
N TYR A 341 19.03 8.86 30.27
CA TYR A 341 18.34 9.87 29.49
C TYR A 341 17.35 9.17 28.55
N LYS A 342 16.10 8.99 29.03
CA LYS A 342 15.06 8.37 28.21
C LYS A 342 14.87 9.15 26.91
N GLY A 343 14.94 8.44 25.78
CA GLY A 343 14.77 9.01 24.45
C GLY A 343 16.07 9.32 23.73
N PHE A 344 17.22 9.14 24.37
CA PHE A 344 18.54 9.26 23.74
C PHE A 344 18.64 8.45 22.44
N VAL A 345 18.15 7.21 22.46
CA VAL A 345 18.18 6.29 21.32
C VAL A 345 17.40 6.83 20.12
N SER A 346 16.31 7.56 20.34
CA SER A 346 15.52 8.14 19.24
C SER A 346 16.27 9.20 18.44
N TYR A 347 17.26 9.85 19.05
CA TYR A 347 18.16 10.79 18.39
C TYR A 347 19.40 10.09 17.84
N ALA A 348 19.98 9.16 18.61
CA ALA A 348 21.19 8.44 18.21
C ALA A 348 20.97 7.52 16.99
N LEU A 349 19.75 7.00 16.79
CA LEU A 349 19.40 6.09 15.71
C LEU A 349 19.79 6.64 14.32
N PHE A 350 19.54 7.93 14.06
CA PHE A 350 19.81 8.55 12.75
C PHE A 350 21.27 9.03 12.59
N LEU A 351 22.04 9.07 13.68
CA LEU A 351 23.46 9.44 13.65
C LEU A 351 24.36 8.24 13.31
N LEU A 352 23.89 7.02 13.58
CA LEU A 352 24.62 5.79 13.28
C LEU A 352 24.42 5.41 11.82
N ARG A 353 25.54 5.13 11.13
CA ARG A 353 25.54 4.67 9.73
C ARG A 353 26.17 3.29 9.65
N PRO A 354 25.48 2.28 9.08
CA PRO A 354 26.07 0.97 8.90
C PRO A 354 27.21 1.03 7.87
N GLN A 355 28.30 0.33 8.15
CA GLN A 355 29.48 0.26 7.29
C GLN A 355 29.87 -1.19 7.07
N PHE A 356 30.07 -1.57 5.81
CA PHE A 356 30.64 -2.87 5.44
C PHE A 356 32.09 -2.70 5.01
N ILE A 357 32.96 -3.47 5.66
CA ILE A 357 34.40 -3.45 5.41
C ILE A 357 34.82 -4.86 5.03
N LEU A 358 35.55 -5.00 3.92
CA LEU A 358 35.99 -6.31 3.45
C LEU A 358 37.11 -6.86 4.32
N ARG A 359 37.28 -8.18 4.26
CA ARG A 359 38.38 -8.86 4.94
C ARG A 359 39.72 -8.27 4.48
N SER A 360 40.59 -7.99 5.45
CA SER A 360 41.93 -7.40 5.24
C SER A 360 41.94 -5.94 4.78
N GLU A 361 40.80 -5.22 4.82
CA GLU A 361 40.80 -3.76 4.72
C GLU A 361 41.02 -3.09 6.08
N ARG A 362 41.71 -1.95 6.08
CA ARG A 362 42.04 -1.19 7.30
C ARG A 362 40.95 -0.18 7.60
N VAL A 363 40.30 -0.31 8.77
CA VAL A 363 39.28 0.62 9.26
C VAL A 363 39.90 1.97 9.62
N CYS A 364 40.94 1.94 10.45
CA CYS A 364 41.66 3.12 10.93
C CYS A 364 43.14 3.00 10.58
N ARG A 365 43.80 4.14 10.32
CA ARG A 365 45.25 4.21 10.10
C ARG A 365 45.89 5.03 11.20
N SER A 366 47.00 4.51 11.75
CA SER A 366 47.81 5.26 12.71
C SER A 366 48.30 6.58 12.11
N GLY A 367 48.27 7.64 12.91
CA GLY A 367 48.65 9.00 12.47
C GLY A 367 47.60 9.74 11.63
N SER A 368 46.45 9.13 11.32
CA SER A 368 45.35 9.81 10.63
C SER A 368 44.43 10.51 11.65
N PRO A 369 43.84 11.68 11.32
CA PRO A 369 42.89 12.35 12.20
C PRO A 369 41.64 11.48 12.39
N GLY A 370 41.25 11.25 13.65
CA GLY A 370 40.03 10.52 13.98
C GLY A 370 38.79 11.40 13.81
N THR A 371 38.07 11.23 12.71
CA THR A 371 36.84 11.98 12.39
C THR A 371 35.57 11.25 12.82
N GLU A 372 35.62 9.92 12.93
CA GLU A 372 34.45 9.07 13.13
C GLU A 372 34.72 8.01 14.20
N MET A 373 33.65 7.50 14.81
CA MET A 373 33.68 6.40 15.76
C MET A 373 32.93 5.20 15.19
N PHE A 374 33.51 4.01 15.35
CA PHE A 374 32.93 2.75 14.87
C PHE A 374 32.50 1.89 16.06
N PHE A 375 31.33 1.26 15.93
CA PHE A 375 30.85 0.23 16.83
C PHE A 375 30.82 -1.10 16.07
N LEU A 376 31.55 -2.10 16.56
CA LEU A 376 31.55 -3.43 15.97
C LEU A 376 30.30 -4.17 16.43
N ILE A 377 29.41 -4.47 15.48
CA ILE A 377 28.18 -5.23 15.74
C ILE A 377 28.40 -6.71 15.40
N GLU A 378 28.95 -6.98 14.21
CA GLU A 378 29.27 -8.33 13.71
C GLU A 378 30.66 -8.35 13.08
N GLY A 379 31.37 -9.48 13.26
CA GLY A 379 32.71 -9.69 12.73
C GLY A 379 33.82 -9.56 13.79
N GLU A 380 35.07 -9.57 13.31
CA GLU A 380 36.27 -9.45 14.13
C GLU A 380 37.17 -8.35 13.55
N CYS A 381 37.83 -7.59 14.42
CA CYS A 381 38.81 -6.59 14.02
C CYS A 381 40.12 -6.84 14.75
N GLU A 382 41.24 -6.81 14.01
CA GLU A 382 42.57 -6.95 14.60
C GLU A 382 43.23 -5.57 14.73
N GLN A 383 43.86 -5.32 15.86
CA GLN A 383 44.69 -4.13 16.04
C GLN A 383 46.12 -4.47 15.61
N MET A 384 46.64 -3.70 14.67
CA MET A 384 48.03 -3.82 14.20
C MET A 384 48.88 -2.73 14.86
N ASP A 385 50.02 -3.12 15.42
CA ASP A 385 51.04 -2.18 15.89
C ASP A 385 51.75 -1.49 14.70
N GLN A 386 52.56 -0.46 14.93
CA GLN A 386 53.32 0.27 13.90
C GLN A 386 54.18 -0.65 13.03
N ASP A 387 54.62 -1.78 13.59
CA ASP A 387 55.41 -2.82 12.92
C ASP A 387 54.57 -3.99 12.36
N ASN A 388 53.25 -3.83 12.22
CA ASN A 388 52.33 -4.81 11.63
C ASN A 388 52.29 -6.17 12.38
N HIS A 389 52.69 -6.21 13.66
CA HIS A 389 52.57 -7.38 14.51
C HIS A 389 51.14 -7.52 15.05
N ASN A 390 50.61 -8.75 15.04
CA ASN A 390 49.21 -9.04 15.36
C ASN A 390 48.97 -9.04 16.86
N VAL A 391 48.18 -8.09 17.35
CA VAL A 391 47.46 -8.24 18.62
C VAL A 391 46.00 -8.52 18.27
N ARG A 392 45.56 -9.76 18.50
CA ARG A 392 44.14 -10.13 18.36
C ARG A 392 43.36 -9.41 19.44
N VAL A 393 42.53 -8.46 19.03
CA VAL A 393 41.60 -7.77 19.91
C VAL A 393 40.24 -8.44 19.76
N SER A 394 39.82 -9.17 20.80
CA SER A 394 38.44 -9.64 20.90
C SER A 394 37.55 -8.47 21.32
N ILE A 395 36.24 -8.61 21.04
CA ILE A 395 35.13 -7.65 21.14
C ILE A 395 35.08 -6.82 22.45
N ALA A 396 35.83 -7.16 23.49
CA ALA A 396 35.83 -6.51 24.80
C ALA A 396 36.87 -5.38 25.01
N ASP A 397 37.87 -5.21 24.13
CA ASP A 397 39.05 -4.35 24.44
C ASP A 397 39.17 -3.07 23.58
N LEU A 398 38.07 -2.55 23.02
CA LEU A 398 38.04 -1.18 22.49
C LEU A 398 38.10 -0.17 23.65
N SER A 399 39.34 0.08 24.08
CA SER A 399 39.78 0.94 25.19
C SER A 399 39.14 2.35 25.21
N PRO A 400 39.01 2.99 26.40
CA PRO A 400 38.19 4.19 26.64
C PRO A 400 38.63 5.48 25.91
N ALA A 401 39.70 5.46 25.12
CA ALA A 401 40.28 6.64 24.48
C ALA A 401 39.37 7.25 23.39
N ILE A 402 38.48 6.46 22.78
CA ILE A 402 37.52 6.93 21.78
C ILE A 402 36.34 7.70 22.43
N SER A 403 36.11 7.52 23.74
CA SER A 403 34.99 8.15 24.46
C SER A 403 35.10 9.68 24.60
N VAL A 404 36.32 10.23 24.61
CA VAL A 404 36.55 11.67 24.83
C VAL A 404 36.17 12.47 23.58
N ASN A 405 36.41 11.93 22.39
CA ASN A 405 36.07 12.61 21.13
C ASN A 405 34.58 12.45 20.79
N LEU A 406 33.96 11.32 21.16
CA LEU A 406 32.52 11.12 21.03
C LEU A 406 31.75 12.12 21.89
N ALA A 407 32.13 12.31 23.16
CA ALA A 407 31.49 13.30 24.02
C ALA A 407 31.61 14.73 23.46
N TYR A 408 32.73 15.06 22.82
CA TYR A 408 33.00 16.38 22.25
C TYR A 408 32.21 16.66 20.96
N GLU A 409 32.25 15.76 19.97
CA GLU A 409 31.50 15.94 18.72
C GLU A 409 29.98 15.76 18.91
N PHE A 410 29.57 14.88 19.84
CA PHE A 410 28.16 14.73 20.22
C PHE A 410 27.65 15.97 20.98
N ALA A 411 28.44 16.55 21.89
CA ALA A 411 28.12 17.83 22.52
C ALA A 411 28.08 18.98 21.50
N LYS A 412 28.99 18.99 20.52
CA LYS A 412 29.02 19.98 19.43
C LYS A 412 27.79 19.88 18.52
N SER A 413 27.33 18.67 18.19
CA SER A 413 26.10 18.46 17.42
C SER A 413 24.85 18.86 18.22
N ILE A 414 24.79 18.53 19.51
CA ILE A 414 23.72 19.00 20.42
C ILE A 414 23.70 20.52 20.56
N LEU A 415 24.87 21.17 20.47
CA LEU A 415 25.00 22.63 20.54
C LEU A 415 24.72 23.36 19.24
N GLN A 416 24.83 22.69 18.10
CA GLN A 416 24.56 23.26 16.78
C GLN A 416 23.07 23.16 16.39
N ASP A 417 22.35 22.18 16.92
CA ASP A 417 20.88 22.12 16.81
C ASP A 417 20.24 22.90 17.98
N ASP A 418 19.51 23.97 17.66
CA ASP A 418 18.95 25.03 18.54
C ASP A 418 18.02 24.58 19.70
N PHE A 419 18.06 23.33 20.19
CA PHE A 419 17.07 22.77 21.12
C PHE A 419 17.48 22.65 22.60
N LEU A 420 18.75 22.89 22.97
CA LEU A 420 19.18 22.90 24.37
C LEU A 420 19.93 24.19 24.70
N THR A 421 19.25 25.11 25.40
CA THR A 421 19.88 26.28 26.00
C THR A 421 20.83 25.84 27.11
N LEU A 422 22.14 26.00 26.91
CA LEU A 422 23.14 25.83 27.97
C LEU A 422 22.93 26.89 29.07
N ASN A 423 23.21 26.52 30.31
CA ASN A 423 23.29 27.50 31.41
C ASN A 423 24.70 28.14 31.49
N ASP A 424 24.82 29.26 32.22
CA ASP A 424 26.06 30.04 32.31
C ASP A 424 27.29 29.23 32.79
N GLU A 425 27.09 28.20 33.61
CA GLU A 425 28.16 27.30 34.07
C GLU A 425 28.60 26.32 32.97
N GLN A 426 27.67 25.75 32.21
CA GLN A 426 27.97 24.86 31.09
C GLN A 426 28.65 25.61 29.95
N GLU A 427 28.24 26.86 29.70
CA GLU A 427 28.89 27.76 28.75
C GLU A 427 30.34 28.04 29.15
N ALA A 428 30.59 28.35 30.44
CA ALA A 428 31.95 28.58 30.95
C ALA A 428 32.85 27.34 30.86
N VAL A 429 32.30 26.13 31.04
CA VAL A 429 33.05 24.87 30.91
C VAL A 429 33.40 24.57 29.45
N VAL A 430 32.48 24.80 28.52
CA VAL A 430 32.72 24.62 27.08
C VAL A 430 33.74 25.66 26.58
N LEU A 431 33.61 26.93 26.99
CA LEU A 431 34.57 27.99 26.68
C LEU A 431 35.96 27.67 27.27
N GLY A 432 36.04 27.21 28.51
CA GLY A 432 37.30 26.83 29.15
C GLY A 432 37.96 25.59 28.51
N ALA A 433 37.18 24.66 27.95
CA ALA A 433 37.70 23.53 27.19
C ALA A 433 38.25 23.96 25.82
N ILE A 434 37.59 24.92 25.17
CA ILE A 434 38.04 25.53 23.91
C ILE A 434 39.34 26.32 24.13
N GLU A 435 39.43 27.12 25.20
CA GLU A 435 40.65 27.87 25.55
C GLU A 435 41.82 26.95 25.90
N ARG A 436 41.60 25.87 26.66
CA ARG A 436 42.65 24.89 26.96
C ARG A 436 43.21 24.22 25.69
N LYS A 437 42.35 23.89 24.73
CA LYS A 437 42.78 23.27 23.46
C LYS A 437 43.59 24.26 22.61
N LYS A 438 43.32 25.56 22.75
CA LYS A 438 44.08 26.65 22.14
C LYS A 438 45.46 26.84 22.77
N THR A 439 45.60 26.63 24.08
CA THR A 439 46.89 26.70 24.79
C THR A 439 47.76 25.45 24.62
N LEU A 440 47.18 24.30 24.35
CA LEU A 440 47.91 23.03 24.13
C LEU A 440 48.55 22.92 22.73
N HIS A 441 48.19 23.79 21.77
CA HIS A 441 48.78 23.84 20.43
C HIS A 441 49.00 25.29 19.96
N PRO A 442 50.14 25.94 20.31
CA PRO A 442 50.37 27.37 20.05
C PRO A 442 50.94 27.71 18.67
N GLU A 443 51.50 26.76 17.91
CA GLU A 443 52.24 27.07 16.66
C GLU A 443 51.55 26.56 15.38
N GLY A 444 51.00 27.53 14.64
CA GLY A 444 51.09 27.66 13.19
C GLY A 444 50.71 26.48 12.28
N LEU A 445 49.45 26.44 11.85
CA LEU A 445 49.11 26.22 10.43
C LEU A 445 47.74 26.85 10.14
N ASN A 446 47.73 27.76 9.17
CA ASN A 446 46.58 28.53 8.69
C ASN A 446 45.35 27.63 8.43
N TYR A 447 44.33 27.76 9.26
CA TYR A 447 42.95 27.44 8.88
C TYR A 447 42.05 28.66 9.17
N GLY A 448 41.80 29.49 8.15
CA GLY A 448 40.39 29.88 7.94
C GLY A 448 39.62 28.58 7.65
N PRO A 449 38.42 28.32 8.19
CA PRO A 449 37.31 29.19 8.59
C PRO A 449 37.00 29.17 10.11
N LEU A 450 37.92 28.65 10.94
CA LEU A 450 37.71 28.44 12.38
C LEU A 450 37.69 29.73 13.22
N THR A 451 38.31 30.82 12.75
CA THR A 451 38.21 32.15 13.36
C THR A 451 36.85 32.82 13.15
N ASN A 452 36.11 32.44 12.10
CA ASN A 452 34.74 32.89 11.90
C ASN A 452 33.76 32.15 12.81
N MET A 453 33.96 30.87 13.11
CA MET A 453 33.06 30.13 14.03
C MET A 453 33.14 30.62 15.47
N ALA A 454 34.34 30.94 15.99
CA ALA A 454 34.48 31.49 17.33
C ALA A 454 33.82 32.89 17.45
N LYS A 455 33.88 33.71 16.41
CA LYS A 455 33.19 35.01 16.36
C LYS A 455 31.67 34.85 16.22
N VAL A 456 31.19 33.87 15.45
CA VAL A 456 29.76 33.57 15.26
C VAL A 456 29.13 32.97 16.54
N ALA A 457 29.85 32.07 17.23
CA ALA A 457 29.42 31.50 18.51
C ALA A 457 29.35 32.59 19.60
N MET A 458 30.37 33.44 19.73
CA MET A 458 30.39 34.58 20.67
C MET A 458 29.32 35.64 20.35
N ALA A 459 28.98 35.85 19.07
CA ALA A 459 27.93 36.77 18.67
C ALA A 459 26.51 36.25 18.99
N LYS A 460 26.28 34.94 18.90
CA LYS A 460 25.00 34.29 19.27
C LYS A 460 24.82 34.17 20.80
N LEU A 461 25.90 33.89 21.55
CA LEU A 461 25.87 33.78 23.02
C LEU A 461 25.45 35.09 23.72
N ARG A 462 25.69 36.24 23.09
CA ARG A 462 25.32 37.55 23.65
C ARG A 462 23.81 37.84 23.63
N ILE A 463 22.99 37.02 22.96
CA ILE A 463 21.59 37.35 22.62
C ILE A 463 20.53 36.73 23.57
N VAL A 464 20.85 35.74 24.41
CA VAL A 464 19.79 35.01 25.13
C VAL A 464 20.01 34.99 26.64
N LYS A 465 19.51 36.03 27.34
CA LYS A 465 19.28 36.00 28.80
C LYS A 465 17.80 35.76 29.08
N GLY A 466 17.46 34.61 29.66
CA GLY A 466 16.18 34.42 30.37
C GLY A 466 15.61 33.01 30.33
N SER A 467 15.98 32.18 31.31
CA SER A 467 15.05 31.35 32.13
C SER A 467 15.81 30.39 33.04
N VAL A 468 15.26 30.15 34.24
CA VAL A 468 15.93 29.53 35.40
C VAL A 468 15.51 28.05 35.52
N LEU A 469 16.49 27.14 35.62
CA LEU A 469 16.24 25.71 35.89
C LEU A 469 15.92 25.41 37.37
N PRO A 470 15.17 24.33 37.67
CA PRO A 470 14.78 23.95 39.03
C PRO A 470 15.94 23.39 39.88
N GLU A 471 15.90 23.65 41.19
CA GLU A 471 16.95 23.37 42.19
C GLU A 471 17.44 21.92 42.27
N ASN A 472 16.57 20.94 41.99
CA ASN A 472 16.92 19.52 42.02
C ASN A 472 17.98 19.14 40.95
N VAL A 473 18.03 19.88 39.83
CA VAL A 473 19.05 19.72 38.79
C VAL A 473 20.37 20.37 39.22
N LYS A 474 20.32 21.45 40.01
CA LYS A 474 21.50 22.14 40.56
C LYS A 474 22.25 21.27 41.59
N GLU A 475 21.52 20.58 42.47
CA GLU A 475 22.13 19.67 43.45
C GLU A 475 22.75 18.43 42.79
N ALA A 476 22.12 17.89 41.74
CA ALA A 476 22.64 16.76 40.99
C ALA A 476 23.97 17.10 40.27
N MET A 477 24.11 18.33 39.74
CA MET A 477 25.36 18.79 39.11
C MET A 477 26.50 19.00 40.12
N LYS A 478 26.21 19.50 41.34
CA LYS A 478 27.20 19.59 42.43
C LYS A 478 27.75 18.21 42.85
N GLY A 479 26.89 17.18 42.89
CA GLY A 479 27.29 15.81 43.23
C GLY A 479 28.15 15.13 42.17
N VAL A 480 27.95 15.47 40.89
CA VAL A 480 28.79 14.97 39.79
C VAL A 480 30.16 15.65 39.79
N MET A 481 30.22 16.97 40.00
CA MET A 481 31.49 17.70 40.05
C MET A 481 32.39 17.34 41.24
N SER A 482 31.83 17.03 42.41
CA SER A 482 32.64 16.61 43.56
C SER A 482 33.27 15.23 43.36
N LYS A 483 32.57 14.31 42.70
CA LYS A 483 33.07 12.97 42.37
C LYS A 483 34.16 13.00 41.30
N THR A 484 34.03 13.84 40.26
CA THR A 484 35.06 13.99 39.23
C THR A 484 36.38 14.52 39.79
N LYS A 485 36.34 15.36 40.83
CA LYS A 485 37.53 15.84 41.56
C LYS A 485 38.27 14.71 42.29
N HIS A 486 37.54 13.71 42.79
CA HIS A 486 38.08 12.60 43.56
C HIS A 486 38.67 11.48 42.68
N THR A 487 38.10 11.26 41.47
CA THR A 487 38.61 10.28 40.50
C THR A 487 39.88 10.76 39.76
N LEU A 488 40.14 12.06 39.77
CA LEU A 488 41.30 12.69 39.12
C LEU A 488 42.54 12.83 40.05
N GLY A 489 42.51 12.28 41.26
CA GLY A 489 43.68 12.33 42.16
C GLY A 489 44.09 13.75 42.59
N LEU A 490 43.19 14.72 42.57
CA LEU A 490 43.44 16.07 43.10
C LEU A 490 43.21 16.08 44.62
N ALA A 491 44.09 15.41 45.36
CA ALA A 491 44.26 15.65 46.79
C ALA A 491 44.90 17.03 47.01
N SER A 492 44.45 17.68 48.08
CA SER A 492 44.89 19.00 48.55
C SER A 492 46.42 19.12 48.70
N GLY A 493 46.98 20.16 48.09
CA GLY A 493 48.22 20.81 48.51
C GLY A 493 47.96 22.31 48.54
N ALA A 494 47.83 22.85 49.75
CA ALA A 494 47.50 24.23 50.06
C ALA A 494 48.76 25.12 50.14
N SER A 495 48.50 26.44 50.27
CA SER A 495 49.39 27.56 50.65
C SER A 495 50.53 27.92 49.71
#